data_AF-A0A9P7EJA8-F1
#
_entry.id   AF-A0A9P7EJA8-F1
#
_cell.length_a   1.000
_cell.length_b   1.000
_cell.length_c   1.000
_cell.angle_alpha   90.00
_cell.angle_beta   90.00
_cell.angle_gamma   90.00
#
_symmetry.space_group_name_H-M   'P 1'
#
loop_
_entity.id
_entity.type
_entity.pdbx_description
1 polymer ?
#
loop_
_entity_poly.entity_id
_entity_poly.type
_entity_poly.pdbx_seq_one_letter_code
_entity_poly.pdbx_strand_id
1 'polypeptide(L)'
;MATASETIKKNAEDITQLRTTMAETESAWPPPNPLVNACSYSTVVQQSTPIPAPISAALTRAATKECQILLEPITSNTLYEPNKNFADTAKKYEQLLTAIQTTNSPDLLIKATTHLQNGGLIIESTTVEAVNWIHLPENRVRLTEALNLSASIKE
;
A
#
# COMPACT_ATOMS: atom_id res chain seq x y z
N MET A 1 9.54 51.09 7.48
CA MET A 1 8.44 50.24 6.96
C MET A 1 8.66 50.12 5.46
N ALA A 2 9.20 48.99 4.99
CA ALA A 2 9.38 48.74 3.56
C ALA A 2 8.01 48.45 2.92
N THR A 3 7.75 49.03 1.76
CA THR A 3 6.42 48.94 1.12
C THR A 3 6.34 47.67 0.26
N ALA A 4 5.12 47.14 0.06
CA ALA A 4 4.88 45.89 -0.67
C ALA A 4 5.52 45.85 -2.08
N SER A 5 5.79 47.02 -2.67
CA SER A 5 6.48 47.16 -3.96
C SER A 5 7.97 46.78 -3.91
N GLU A 6 8.66 47.02 -2.79
CA GLU A 6 10.08 46.64 -2.64
C GLU A 6 10.25 45.12 -2.48
N THR A 7 9.30 44.46 -1.82
CA THR A 7 9.32 43.00 -1.63
C THR A 7 9.14 42.26 -2.95
N ILE A 8 8.29 42.76 -3.85
CA ILE A 8 8.05 42.13 -5.16
C ILE A 8 9.29 42.27 -6.05
N LYS A 9 9.96 43.43 -6.02
CA LYS A 9 11.17 43.67 -6.81
C LYS A 9 12.33 42.77 -6.35
N LYS A 10 12.52 42.62 -5.04
CA LYS A 10 13.54 41.75 -4.47
C LYS A 10 13.32 40.27 -4.84
N ASN A 11 12.07 39.80 -4.79
CA ASN A 11 11.75 38.43 -5.16
C ASN A 11 12.00 38.14 -6.65
N ALA A 12 11.80 39.12 -7.54
CA ALA A 12 12.10 38.97 -8.96
C ALA A 12 13.62 38.86 -9.23
N GLU A 13 14.42 39.63 -8.50
CA GLU A 13 15.89 39.57 -8.58
C GLU A 13 16.41 38.22 -8.06
N ASP A 14 15.88 37.73 -6.94
CA ASP A 14 16.26 36.42 -6.35
C ASP A 14 15.92 35.23 -7.28
N ILE A 15 14.77 35.26 -7.96
CA ILE A 15 14.37 34.22 -8.93
C ILE A 15 15.31 34.22 -10.15
N THR A 16 15.78 35.40 -10.57
CA THR A 16 16.67 35.53 -11.72
C THR A 16 18.07 34.99 -11.38
N GLN A 17 18.56 35.24 -10.16
CA GLN A 17 19.84 34.68 -9.70
C GLN A 17 19.79 33.15 -9.59
N LEU A 18 18.71 32.57 -9.04
CA LEU A 18 18.54 31.12 -8.97
C LEU A 18 18.63 30.43 -10.35
N ARG A 19 18.04 31.04 -11.39
CA ARG A 19 18.11 30.50 -12.75
C ARG A 19 19.51 30.58 -13.34
N THR A 20 20.24 31.66 -13.09
CA THR A 20 21.63 31.80 -13.55
C THR A 20 22.55 30.80 -12.86
N THR A 21 22.39 30.57 -11.56
CA THR A 21 23.17 29.57 -10.81
C THR A 21 22.89 28.14 -11.30
N MET A 22 21.64 27.83 -11.66
CA MET A 22 21.30 26.51 -12.23
C MET A 22 21.88 26.31 -13.64
N ALA A 23 21.96 27.36 -14.46
CA ALA A 23 22.54 27.28 -15.80
C ALA A 23 24.07 27.12 -15.79
N GLU A 24 24.77 27.65 -14.78
CA GLU A 24 26.22 27.50 -14.65
C GLU A 24 26.66 26.13 -14.11
N THR A 25 25.74 25.35 -13.53
CA THR A 25 26.06 24.02 -12.98
C THR A 25 26.04 22.90 -14.04
N GLU A 26 25.63 23.19 -15.29
CA GLU A 26 25.54 22.20 -16.38
C GLU A 26 26.81 22.04 -17.23
N SER A 27 27.89 22.81 -16.99
CA SER A 27 29.09 22.78 -17.85
C SER A 27 30.31 22.05 -17.26
N ALA A 28 30.13 20.88 -16.63
CA ALA A 28 31.28 20.11 -16.14
C ALA A 28 31.10 18.58 -16.08
N TRP A 29 30.40 17.94 -17.02
CA TRP A 29 30.44 16.46 -17.14
C TRP A 29 30.59 16.03 -18.62
N PRO A 30 31.41 15.00 -18.91
CA PRO A 30 31.68 14.53 -20.28
C PRO A 30 30.43 13.86 -20.90
N PRO A 31 30.32 13.82 -22.24
CA PRO A 31 29.09 13.43 -22.93
C PRO A 31 28.68 11.97 -22.64
N PRO A 32 27.36 11.68 -22.56
CA PRO A 32 26.85 10.34 -22.30
C PRO A 32 26.95 9.47 -23.55
N ASN A 33 27.53 8.28 -23.37
CA ASN A 33 27.55 7.21 -24.37
C ASN A 33 26.11 6.71 -24.64
N PRO A 34 25.66 6.55 -25.89
CA PRO A 34 24.31 6.07 -26.17
C PRO A 34 24.33 4.54 -26.23
N LEU A 35 23.99 3.89 -25.12
CA LEU A 35 23.50 2.52 -25.15
C LEU A 35 22.31 2.41 -24.19
N VAL A 36 21.14 2.53 -24.81
CA VAL A 36 19.84 2.17 -24.27
C VAL A 36 19.94 0.76 -23.70
N ASN A 37 20.00 0.65 -22.38
CA ASN A 37 19.62 -0.57 -21.70
C ASN A 37 18.49 -0.20 -20.76
N ALA A 38 17.28 -0.63 -21.12
CA ALA A 38 16.11 -0.56 -20.28
C ALA A 38 16.48 -1.09 -18.90
N CYS A 39 16.45 -0.20 -17.90
CA CYS A 39 16.77 -0.56 -16.53
C CYS A 39 15.67 -1.51 -16.03
N SER A 40 15.92 -2.81 -16.12
CA SER A 40 15.06 -3.82 -15.53
C SER A 40 15.19 -3.75 -14.01
N TYR A 41 14.04 -3.84 -13.33
CA TYR A 41 13.86 -3.81 -11.87
C TYR A 41 14.81 -4.73 -11.07
N SER A 42 15.44 -5.71 -11.70
CA SER A 42 16.36 -6.67 -11.08
C SER A 42 17.70 -6.07 -10.62
N THR A 43 18.16 -4.96 -11.21
CA THR A 43 19.53 -4.45 -10.94
C THR A 43 19.62 -3.62 -9.65
N VAL A 44 18.53 -2.95 -9.24
CA VAL A 44 18.54 -2.09 -8.04
C VAL A 44 18.50 -2.92 -6.76
N VAL A 45 17.89 -4.11 -6.79
CA VAL A 45 17.83 -5.04 -5.65
C VAL A 45 19.15 -5.79 -5.46
N GLN A 46 19.97 -5.94 -6.51
CA GLN A 46 21.26 -6.63 -6.44
C GLN A 46 22.41 -5.75 -5.91
N GLN A 47 22.21 -4.44 -5.77
CA GLN A 47 23.19 -3.57 -5.13
C GLN A 47 23.01 -3.63 -3.62
N SER A 48 24.00 -4.23 -2.93
CA SER A 48 24.16 -4.28 -1.47
C SER A 48 24.41 -2.89 -0.85
N THR A 49 23.63 -1.89 -1.23
CA THR A 49 23.67 -0.53 -0.67
C THR A 49 22.61 -0.46 0.42
N PRO A 50 22.93 0.01 1.64
CA PRO A 50 21.94 0.15 2.69
C PRO A 50 20.84 1.10 2.22
N ILE A 51 19.62 0.57 2.05
CA ILE A 51 18.45 1.39 1.73
C ILE A 51 18.25 2.35 2.90
N PRO A 52 18.17 3.68 2.67
CA PRO A 52 17.88 4.64 3.73
C PRO A 52 16.63 4.23 4.52
N ALA A 53 16.72 4.25 5.85
CA ALA A 53 15.65 3.85 6.77
C ALA A 53 14.23 4.36 6.38
N PRO A 54 14.02 5.63 5.95
CA PRO A 54 12.68 6.07 5.54
C PRO A 54 12.16 5.36 4.29
N ILE A 55 13.02 5.04 3.32
CA ILE A 55 12.66 4.29 2.10
C ILE A 55 12.31 2.84 2.48
N SER A 56 13.09 2.23 3.38
CA SER A 56 12.82 0.88 3.90
C SER A 56 11.48 0.79 4.65
N ALA A 57 11.13 1.83 5.44
CA ALA A 57 9.86 1.86 6.18
C ALA A 57 8.65 2.10 5.26
N ALA A 58 8.81 2.91 4.20
CA ALA A 58 7.78 3.08 3.18
C ALA A 58 7.54 1.77 2.41
N LEU A 59 8.61 1.08 2.02
CA LEU A 59 8.54 -0.22 1.35
C LEU A 59 7.85 -1.27 2.22
N THR A 60 8.20 -1.34 3.50
CA THR A 60 7.58 -2.28 4.45
C THR A 60 6.08 -2.03 4.58
N ARG A 61 5.66 -0.76 4.66
CA ARG A 61 4.24 -0.38 4.72
C ARG A 61 3.49 -0.71 3.44
N ALA A 62 4.11 -0.48 2.27
CA ALA A 62 3.53 -0.85 0.99
C ALA A 62 3.31 -2.37 0.90
N ALA A 63 4.36 -3.16 1.19
CA ALA A 63 4.27 -4.62 1.19
C ALA A 63 3.23 -5.15 2.19
N THR A 64 3.12 -4.54 3.37
CA THR A 64 2.09 -4.92 4.35
C THR A 64 0.69 -4.62 3.82
N LYS A 65 0.49 -3.46 3.17
CA LYS A 65 -0.81 -3.08 2.59
C LYS A 65 -1.24 -4.02 1.46
N GLU A 66 -0.30 -4.48 0.63
CA GLU A 66 -0.57 -5.48 -0.43
C GLU A 66 -1.04 -6.84 0.13
N CYS A 67 -0.71 -7.13 1.39
CA CYS A 67 -1.19 -8.31 2.10
C CYS A 67 -2.49 -8.06 2.88
N GLN A 68 -3.15 -6.89 2.76
CA GLN A 68 -4.35 -6.57 3.52
C GLN A 68 -5.62 -6.60 2.68
N ILE A 69 -6.70 -7.04 3.32
CA ILE A 69 -8.06 -7.04 2.77
C ILE A 69 -8.92 -6.23 3.73
N LEU A 70 -9.59 -5.21 3.21
CA LEU A 70 -10.54 -4.42 3.97
C LEU A 70 -11.97 -4.91 3.71
N LEU A 71 -12.62 -5.38 4.78
CA LEU A 71 -14.02 -5.74 4.82
C LEU A 71 -14.81 -4.63 5.51
N GLU A 72 -15.74 -4.02 4.79
CA GLU A 72 -16.65 -3.00 5.34
C GLU A 72 -18.07 -3.56 5.42
N PRO A 73 -18.77 -3.43 6.56
CA PRO A 73 -20.16 -3.81 6.64
C PRO A 73 -21.03 -2.87 5.78
N ILE A 74 -21.98 -3.44 5.05
CA ILE A 74 -22.94 -2.70 4.21
C ILE A 74 -24.06 -2.09 5.07
N THR A 75 -24.33 -2.68 6.24
CA THR A 75 -25.32 -2.21 7.21
C THR A 75 -24.61 -1.69 8.46
N SER A 76 -25.36 -1.09 9.40
CA SER A 76 -24.81 -0.65 10.70
C SER A 76 -24.36 -1.79 11.62
N ASN A 77 -24.32 -3.03 11.13
CA ASN A 77 -23.87 -4.21 11.86
C ASN A 77 -22.34 -4.31 11.84
N THR A 78 -21.76 -4.93 12.87
CA THR A 78 -20.32 -5.17 12.96
C THR A 78 -19.94 -6.53 12.35
N LEU A 79 -18.76 -6.62 11.76
CA LEU A 79 -18.22 -7.87 11.20
C LEU A 79 -17.63 -8.80 12.28
N TYR A 80 -17.44 -8.28 13.48
CA TYR A 80 -16.97 -8.98 14.66
C TYR A 80 -17.94 -8.75 15.82
N GLU A 81 -17.99 -9.68 16.77
CA GLU A 81 -18.80 -9.52 17.98
C GLU A 81 -18.04 -8.64 19.00
N PRO A 82 -18.66 -7.59 19.58
CA PRO A 82 -17.97 -6.68 20.50
C PRO A 82 -17.38 -7.34 21.75
N ASN A 83 -17.94 -8.49 22.16
CA ASN A 83 -17.57 -9.22 23.36
C ASN A 83 -16.59 -10.37 23.10
N LYS A 84 -16.21 -10.62 21.84
CA LYS A 84 -15.23 -11.66 21.48
C LYS A 84 -13.83 -11.08 21.39
N ASN A 85 -12.84 -11.89 21.76
CA ASN A 85 -11.45 -11.50 21.61
C ASN A 85 -11.03 -11.57 20.13
N PHE A 86 -9.91 -10.93 19.78
CA PHE A 86 -9.38 -10.91 18.41
C PHE A 86 -9.07 -12.32 17.87
N ALA A 87 -8.66 -13.25 18.73
CA ALA A 87 -8.32 -14.61 18.32
C ALA A 87 -9.56 -15.41 17.89
N ASP A 88 -10.70 -15.21 18.55
CA ASP A 88 -11.96 -15.83 18.15
C ASP A 88 -12.45 -15.29 16.79
N THR A 89 -12.27 -13.99 16.55
CA THR A 89 -12.50 -13.39 15.22
C THR A 89 -11.58 -14.04 14.20
N ALA A 90 -10.26 -14.02 14.40
CA ALA A 90 -9.31 -14.62 13.48
C ALA A 90 -9.67 -16.08 13.15
N LYS A 91 -9.95 -16.90 14.16
CA LYS A 91 -10.37 -18.30 13.99
C LYS A 91 -11.64 -18.46 13.17
N LYS A 92 -12.66 -17.61 13.38
CA LYS A 92 -13.87 -17.61 12.56
C LYS A 92 -13.54 -17.33 11.10
N TYR A 93 -12.70 -16.34 10.83
CA TYR A 93 -12.32 -16.00 9.46
C TYR A 93 -11.41 -17.06 8.81
N GLU A 94 -10.51 -17.68 9.56
CA GLU A 94 -9.73 -18.84 9.09
C GLU A 94 -10.65 -19.99 8.66
N GLN A 95 -11.67 -20.30 9.44
CA GLN A 95 -12.66 -21.34 9.08
C GLN A 95 -13.42 -20.98 7.80
N LEU A 96 -13.79 -19.71 7.63
CA LEU A 96 -14.47 -19.25 6.41
C LEU A 96 -13.55 -19.32 5.19
N LEU A 97 -12.30 -18.87 5.32
CA LEU A 97 -11.30 -18.96 4.24
C LEU A 97 -11.03 -20.41 3.86
N THR A 98 -10.95 -21.31 4.84
CA THR A 98 -10.79 -22.76 4.61
C THR A 98 -12.00 -23.32 3.86
N ALA A 99 -13.22 -22.87 4.17
CA ALA A 99 -14.44 -23.34 3.53
C ALA A 99 -14.57 -22.92 2.06
N ILE A 100 -14.02 -21.77 1.68
CA ILE A 100 -14.03 -21.27 0.29
C ILE A 100 -12.79 -21.69 -0.51
N GLN A 101 -11.81 -22.30 0.14
CA GLN A 101 -10.57 -22.76 -0.47
C GLN A 101 -10.88 -23.85 -1.52
N THR A 102 -10.17 -23.81 -2.64
CA THR A 102 -10.33 -24.77 -3.74
C THR A 102 -9.00 -25.43 -4.07
N THR A 103 -8.99 -26.51 -4.86
CA THR A 103 -7.75 -27.22 -5.23
C THR A 103 -6.70 -26.31 -5.89
N ASN A 104 -7.14 -25.21 -6.53
CA ASN A 104 -6.26 -24.28 -7.24
C ASN A 104 -6.05 -22.94 -6.51
N SER A 105 -6.54 -22.78 -5.28
CA SER A 105 -6.32 -21.55 -4.52
C SER A 105 -5.00 -21.58 -3.76
N PRO A 106 -4.35 -20.43 -3.53
CA PRO A 106 -3.20 -20.33 -2.63
C PRO A 106 -3.60 -20.65 -1.19
N ASP A 107 -2.60 -20.76 -0.32
CA ASP A 107 -2.81 -20.88 1.12
C ASP A 107 -3.38 -19.58 1.70
N LEU A 108 -4.60 -19.65 2.22
CA LEU A 108 -5.33 -18.48 2.75
C LEU A 108 -5.09 -18.31 4.25
N LEU A 109 -3.83 -18.17 4.65
CA LEU A 109 -3.44 -18.03 6.06
C LEU A 109 -3.59 -16.59 6.56
N ILE A 110 -4.24 -16.44 7.72
CA ILE A 110 -4.39 -15.15 8.39
C ILE A 110 -3.17 -14.92 9.30
N LYS A 111 -2.48 -13.80 9.07
CA LYS A 111 -1.39 -13.34 9.93
C LYS A 111 -1.92 -12.47 11.06
N ALA A 112 -2.86 -11.58 10.78
CA ALA A 112 -3.43 -10.67 11.75
C ALA A 112 -4.84 -10.22 11.35
N THR A 113 -5.62 -9.77 12.34
CA THR A 113 -6.91 -9.12 12.14
C THR A 113 -6.98 -7.81 12.91
N THR A 114 -7.48 -6.75 12.30
CA THR A 114 -7.67 -5.44 12.95
C THR A 114 -9.14 -5.04 12.90
N HIS A 115 -9.73 -4.79 14.08
CA HIS A 115 -11.09 -4.30 14.20
C HIS A 115 -11.12 -2.78 13.98
N LEU A 116 -12.06 -2.29 13.17
CA LEU A 116 -12.25 -0.87 12.88
C LEU A 116 -13.47 -0.33 13.63
N GLN A 117 -13.43 0.94 14.04
CA GLN A 117 -14.51 1.57 14.83
C GLN A 117 -15.87 1.61 14.10
N ASN A 118 -15.87 1.57 12.77
CA ASN A 118 -17.08 1.49 11.95
C ASN A 118 -17.66 0.06 11.85
N GLY A 119 -17.15 -0.90 12.62
CA GLY A 119 -17.53 -2.31 12.52
C GLY A 119 -16.85 -3.07 11.38
N GLY A 120 -15.95 -2.42 10.63
CA GLY A 120 -15.13 -3.04 9.60
C GLY A 120 -14.01 -3.91 10.16
N LEU A 121 -13.41 -4.70 9.29
CA LEU A 121 -12.33 -5.62 9.61
C LEU A 121 -11.25 -5.54 8.55
N ILE A 122 -9.99 -5.39 8.98
CA ILE A 122 -8.84 -5.62 8.11
C ILE A 122 -8.31 -7.02 8.41
N ILE A 123 -8.13 -7.82 7.38
CA ILE A 123 -7.47 -9.13 7.45
C ILE A 123 -6.13 -8.99 6.76
N GLU A 124 -5.04 -9.27 7.48
CA GLU A 124 -3.71 -9.38 6.91
C GLU A 124 -3.40 -10.84 6.61
N SER A 125 -3.15 -11.13 5.34
CA SER A 125 -2.70 -12.42 4.83
C SER A 125 -1.19 -12.58 4.98
N THR A 126 -0.70 -13.81 5.01
CA THR A 126 0.73 -14.10 4.92
C THR A 126 1.32 -13.82 3.54
N THR A 127 0.49 -13.81 2.48
CA THR A 127 0.93 -13.64 1.09
C THR A 127 0.03 -12.68 0.31
N VAL A 128 0.64 -11.95 -0.63
CA VAL A 128 -0.06 -11.09 -1.59
C VAL A 128 -0.89 -11.93 -2.58
N GLU A 129 -0.44 -13.14 -2.90
CA GLU A 129 -1.17 -14.05 -3.80
C GLU A 129 -2.55 -14.42 -3.26
N ALA A 130 -2.65 -14.70 -1.95
CA ALA A 130 -3.93 -14.97 -1.30
C ALA A 130 -4.87 -13.75 -1.34
N VAL A 131 -4.34 -12.53 -1.15
CA VAL A 131 -5.13 -11.30 -1.28
C VAL A 131 -5.63 -11.11 -2.71
N ASN A 132 -4.74 -11.24 -3.70
CA ASN A 132 -5.10 -11.14 -5.11
C ASN A 132 -6.15 -12.19 -5.50
N TRP A 133 -6.02 -13.42 -4.99
CA TRP A 133 -7.00 -14.47 -5.22
C TRP A 133 -8.37 -14.12 -4.62
N ILE A 134 -8.41 -13.55 -3.41
CA ILE A 134 -9.66 -13.09 -2.77
C ILE A 134 -10.29 -11.93 -3.55
N HIS A 135 -9.49 -11.04 -4.14
CA HIS A 135 -9.99 -9.91 -4.94
C HIS A 135 -10.60 -10.33 -6.29
N LEU A 136 -10.39 -11.56 -6.76
CA LEU A 136 -11.07 -12.07 -7.94
C LEU A 136 -12.60 -12.07 -7.72
N PRO A 137 -13.41 -11.57 -8.68
CA PRO A 137 -14.85 -11.37 -8.49
C PRO A 137 -15.61 -12.60 -7.96
N GLU A 138 -15.30 -13.78 -8.49
CA GLU A 138 -15.91 -15.05 -8.07
C GLU A 138 -15.60 -15.42 -6.61
N ASN A 139 -14.38 -15.13 -6.15
CA ASN A 139 -13.95 -15.43 -4.79
C ASN A 139 -14.45 -14.40 -3.78
N ARG A 140 -14.59 -13.14 -4.21
CA ARG A 140 -15.27 -12.10 -3.43
C ARG A 140 -16.70 -12.53 -3.11
N VAL A 141 -17.44 -12.99 -4.11
CA VAL A 141 -18.81 -13.49 -3.93
C VAL A 141 -18.82 -14.65 -2.94
N ARG A 142 -18.02 -15.69 -3.15
CA ARG A 142 -17.91 -16.84 -2.22
C ARG A 142 -17.61 -16.41 -0.79
N LEU A 143 -16.66 -15.49 -0.60
CA LEU A 143 -16.30 -14.98 0.72
C LEU A 143 -17.46 -14.22 1.36
N THR A 144 -18.12 -13.33 0.61
CA THR A 144 -19.28 -12.57 1.13
C THR A 144 -20.48 -13.45 1.45
N GLU A 145 -20.73 -14.49 0.64
CA GLU A 145 -21.77 -15.48 0.91
C GLU A 145 -21.44 -16.30 2.15
N ALA A 146 -20.20 -16.78 2.28
CA ALA A 146 -19.73 -17.54 3.43
C ALA A 146 -19.79 -16.71 4.73
N LEU A 147 -19.54 -15.40 4.65
CA LEU A 147 -19.64 -14.50 5.79
C LEU A 147 -21.06 -14.39 6.34
N ASN A 148 -22.08 -14.73 5.54
CA ASN A 148 -23.51 -14.59 5.88
C ASN A 148 -23.86 -13.20 6.46
N LEU A 149 -23.09 -12.19 6.05
CA LEU A 149 -23.16 -10.81 6.47
C LEU A 149 -23.00 -9.97 5.21
N SER A 150 -23.83 -8.94 5.07
CA SER A 150 -23.70 -7.98 3.99
C SER A 150 -22.41 -7.18 4.22
N ALA A 151 -21.32 -7.60 3.59
CA ALA A 151 -20.02 -6.96 3.64
C ALA A 151 -19.53 -6.63 2.22
N SER A 152 -18.82 -5.52 2.07
CA SER A 152 -18.13 -5.14 0.85
C SER A 152 -16.62 -5.26 1.04
N ILE A 153 -15.95 -5.85 0.06
CA ILE A 153 -14.50 -5.96 0.03
C ILE A 153 -13.97 -4.73 -0.72
N LYS A 154 -13.04 -3.98 -0.13
CA LYS A 154 -12.40 -2.82 -0.77
C LYS A 154 -11.01 -3.17 -1.29
N GLU A 155 -10.64 -2.56 -2.41
CA GLU A 155 -9.28 -2.55 -2.97
C GLU A 155 -8.46 -1.39 -2.40
#